data_AF-A0A519LL24-F1
#
_entry.id   AF-A0A519LL24-F1
#
_cell.length_a   1.000
_cell.length_b   1.000
_cell.length_c   1.000
_cell.angle_alpha   90.00
_cell.angle_beta   90.00
_cell.angle_gamma   90.00
#
_symmetry.space_group_name_H-M   'P 1'
#
loop_
_entity.id
_entity.type
_entity.pdbx_description
1 polymer ?
#
loop_
_entity_poly.entity_id
_entity_poly.type
_entity_poly.pdbx_seq_one_letter_code
_entity_poly.pdbx_strand_id
1 'polypeptide(L)'
;MTIEEAIEELMFQSGSHPDFENERWTTGFLGQLRPFKGVLHEENYHLVIRALKVLAPKLKDDFIDKRIISSIWGICHLGRMWALYPDGMLQSNKLLTKEQILQIDNWLCDISDITNSLLDDVDTDEAFWNYNQR
;
A
#
# COMPACT_ATOMS: atom_id res chain seq x y z
N MET A 1 -16.84 3.34 -0.16
CA MET A 1 -15.74 4.29 -0.42
C MET A 1 -16.12 5.16 -1.60
N THR A 2 -16.33 6.44 -1.32
CA THR A 2 -16.23 7.52 -2.30
C THR A 2 -14.77 7.77 -2.66
N ILE A 3 -14.50 8.65 -3.63
CA ILE A 3 -13.13 9.04 -4.01
C ILE A 3 -12.38 9.62 -2.81
N GLU A 4 -12.98 10.57 -2.08
CA GLU A 4 -12.30 11.21 -0.94
C GLU A 4 -12.07 10.22 0.21
N GLU A 5 -13.04 9.33 0.50
CA GLU A 5 -12.86 8.24 1.47
C GLU A 5 -11.70 7.30 1.07
N ALA A 6 -11.51 7.04 -0.23
CA ALA A 6 -10.40 6.22 -0.71
C ALA A 6 -9.05 6.93 -0.61
N ILE A 7 -9.00 8.25 -0.86
CA ILE A 7 -7.79 9.06 -0.63
C ILE A 7 -7.44 9.06 0.87
N GLU A 8 -8.42 9.32 1.73
CA GLU A 8 -8.26 9.32 3.18
C GLU A 8 -7.74 7.96 3.67
N GLU A 9 -8.33 6.86 3.17
CA GLU A 9 -7.88 5.51 3.52
C GLU A 9 -6.42 5.27 3.09
N LEU A 10 -6.03 5.62 1.86
CA LEU A 10 -4.62 5.54 1.43
C LEU A 10 -3.68 6.37 2.33
N MET A 11 -4.12 7.54 2.77
CA MET A 11 -3.33 8.39 3.68
C MET A 11 -3.11 7.71 5.04
N PHE A 12 -4.11 7.01 5.59
CA PHE A 12 -3.93 6.21 6.81
C PHE A 12 -3.02 5.01 6.59
N GLN A 13 -3.26 4.25 5.51
CA GLN A 13 -2.46 3.06 5.20
C GLN A 13 -0.98 3.40 4.94
N SER A 14 -0.70 4.61 4.44
CA SER A 14 0.65 5.14 4.22
C SER A 14 1.26 5.88 5.43
N GLY A 15 0.51 6.08 6.51
CA GLY A 15 0.97 6.89 7.65
C GLY A 15 1.21 8.38 7.30
N SER A 16 0.59 8.88 6.23
CA SER A 16 0.68 10.28 5.81
C SER A 16 -0.50 11.14 6.27
N HIS A 17 -1.53 10.51 6.85
CA HIS A 17 -2.70 11.21 7.36
C HIS A 17 -2.33 12.13 8.56
N PRO A 18 -2.85 13.37 8.63
CA PRO A 18 -2.53 14.32 9.69
C PRO A 18 -3.08 13.93 11.07
N ASP A 19 -4.20 13.19 11.11
CA ASP A 19 -4.73 12.61 12.34
C ASP A 19 -3.94 11.34 12.71
N PHE A 20 -2.86 11.52 13.46
CA PHE A 20 -2.00 10.42 13.94
C PHE A 20 -2.52 9.74 15.21
N GLU A 21 -3.57 10.28 15.84
CA GLU A 21 -4.20 9.66 17.02
C GLU A 21 -5.21 8.59 16.61
N ASN A 22 -5.68 8.62 15.36
CA ASN A 22 -6.53 7.57 14.80
C ASN A 22 -5.81 6.21 14.82
N GLU A 23 -6.51 5.18 15.28
CA GLU A 23 -5.97 3.82 15.34
C GLU A 23 -5.48 3.34 13.97
N ARG A 24 -6.18 3.67 12.88
CA ARG A 24 -5.80 3.31 11.50
C ARG A 24 -4.42 3.81 11.10
N TRP A 25 -3.93 4.90 11.69
CA TRP A 25 -2.57 5.36 11.46
C TRP A 25 -1.60 4.27 11.95
N THR A 26 -1.76 3.85 13.21
CA THR A 26 -0.86 2.91 13.89
C THR A 26 -1.04 1.46 13.43
N THR A 27 -2.22 1.10 12.93
CA THR A 27 -2.54 -0.27 12.54
C THR A 27 -2.64 -0.47 11.04
N GLY A 28 -2.59 0.59 10.23
CA GLY A 28 -2.63 0.53 8.76
C GLY A 28 -1.42 -0.18 8.14
N PHE A 29 -1.34 -0.24 6.81
CA PHE A 29 -0.37 -1.04 6.07
C PHE A 29 1.07 -0.77 6.47
N LEU A 30 1.49 0.50 6.54
CA LEU A 30 2.81 0.86 7.07
C LEU A 30 2.85 0.91 8.60
N GLY A 31 1.74 1.27 9.24
CA GLY A 31 1.62 1.33 10.70
C GLY A 31 1.93 -0.01 11.37
N GLN A 32 1.38 -1.12 10.84
CA GLN A 32 1.63 -2.47 11.36
C GLN A 32 3.09 -2.92 11.26
N LEU A 33 3.90 -2.26 10.42
CA LEU A 33 5.33 -2.53 10.28
C LEU A 33 6.16 -1.74 11.31
N ARG A 34 5.58 -0.78 12.05
CA ARG A 34 6.32 0.08 12.98
C ARG A 34 5.49 0.53 14.21
N PRO A 35 5.68 -0.11 15.38
CA PRO A 35 6.52 -1.28 15.63
C PRO A 35 5.87 -2.54 15.06
N PHE A 36 6.67 -3.42 14.45
CA PHE A 36 6.17 -4.72 14.03
C PHE A 36 5.87 -5.62 15.23
N LYS A 37 4.66 -6.18 15.28
CA LYS A 37 4.16 -7.00 16.40
C LYS A 37 4.19 -8.51 16.13
N GLY A 38 4.87 -8.94 15.06
CA GLY A 38 4.99 -10.36 14.68
C GLY A 38 3.88 -10.88 13.79
N VAL A 39 2.81 -10.11 13.56
CA VAL A 39 1.63 -10.49 12.77
C VAL A 39 1.45 -9.50 11.62
N LEU A 40 1.19 -10.03 10.43
CA LEU A 40 0.76 -9.25 9.28
C LEU A 40 -0.75 -9.30 9.14
N HIS A 41 -1.35 -8.12 9.11
CA HIS A 41 -2.77 -7.87 8.97
C HIS A 41 -3.10 -7.65 7.49
N GLU A 42 -3.49 -8.73 6.81
CA GLU A 42 -3.79 -8.74 5.38
C GLU A 42 -4.99 -7.84 5.03
N GLU A 43 -5.90 -7.59 5.97
CA GLU A 43 -7.01 -6.67 5.79
C GLU A 43 -6.58 -5.26 5.35
N ASN A 44 -5.41 -4.81 5.80
CA ASN A 44 -4.84 -3.51 5.43
C ASN A 44 -4.37 -3.48 3.98
N TYR A 45 -3.78 -4.58 3.50
CA TYR A 45 -3.46 -4.73 2.09
C TYR A 45 -4.73 -4.66 1.23
N HIS A 46 -5.77 -5.38 1.61
CA HIS A 46 -7.06 -5.34 0.91
C HIS A 46 -7.73 -3.95 0.97
N LEU A 47 -7.53 -3.18 2.04
CA LEU A 47 -7.97 -1.78 2.11
C LEU A 47 -7.25 -0.91 1.07
N VAL A 48 -5.94 -1.06 0.91
CA VAL A 48 -5.17 -0.36 -0.13
C VAL A 48 -5.67 -0.74 -1.53
N ILE A 49 -5.83 -2.03 -1.82
CA ILE A 49 -6.32 -2.49 -3.13
C ILE A 49 -7.73 -1.97 -3.42
N ARG A 50 -8.65 -2.00 -2.43
CA ARG A 50 -9.99 -1.43 -2.59
C ARG A 50 -9.96 0.07 -2.85
N ALA A 51 -9.07 0.81 -2.19
CA ALA A 51 -8.91 2.23 -2.42
C ALA A 51 -8.39 2.51 -3.85
N LEU A 52 -7.38 1.77 -4.31
CA LEU A 52 -6.89 1.85 -5.70
C LEU A 52 -8.01 1.58 -6.71
N LYS A 53 -8.88 0.59 -6.47
CA LYS A 53 -9.99 0.28 -7.37
C LYS A 53 -10.99 1.43 -7.49
N VAL A 54 -11.28 2.11 -6.38
CA VAL A 54 -12.15 3.31 -6.37
C VAL A 54 -11.45 4.49 -7.07
N LEU A 55 -10.13 4.61 -6.91
CA LEU A 55 -9.31 5.68 -7.48
C LEU A 55 -8.86 5.43 -8.91
N ALA A 56 -9.18 4.27 -9.51
CA ALA A 56 -8.76 3.93 -10.87
C ALA A 56 -9.10 5.00 -11.92
N PRO A 57 -10.32 5.60 -11.94
CA PRO A 57 -10.61 6.71 -12.85
C PRO A 57 -9.75 7.95 -12.61
N LYS A 58 -9.26 8.17 -11.38
CA LYS A 58 -8.42 9.32 -11.01
C LYS A 58 -6.95 9.13 -11.29
N LEU A 59 -6.47 7.89 -11.30
CA LEU A 59 -5.11 7.56 -11.71
C LEU A 59 -4.91 7.68 -13.22
N LYS A 60 -6.00 7.76 -14.00
CA LYS A 60 -6.00 7.97 -15.45
C LYS A 60 -6.18 9.43 -15.87
N ASP A 61 -6.45 10.33 -14.93
CA ASP A 61 -6.58 11.77 -15.22
C ASP A 61 -5.18 12.39 -15.48
N ASP A 62 -5.08 13.38 -16.38
CA ASP A 62 -3.83 14.13 -16.65
C ASP A 62 -3.24 14.78 -15.38
N PHE A 63 -4.12 15.13 -14.42
CA PHE A 63 -3.76 15.75 -13.15
C PHE A 63 -4.26 14.90 -12.00
N ILE A 64 -3.32 14.26 -11.32
CA ILE A 64 -3.59 13.38 -10.18
C ILE A 64 -3.40 14.15 -8.88
N ASP A 65 -4.32 13.98 -7.93
CA ASP A 65 -4.13 14.52 -6.58
C ASP A 65 -2.85 13.95 -5.96
N LYS A 66 -1.92 14.83 -5.57
CA LYS A 66 -0.64 14.46 -4.96
C LYS A 66 -0.80 13.54 -3.74
N ARG A 67 -1.92 13.61 -3.02
CA ARG A 67 -2.22 12.75 -1.86
C ARG A 67 -2.28 11.27 -2.25
N ILE A 68 -2.78 10.98 -3.46
CA ILE A 68 -2.83 9.61 -4.01
C ILE A 68 -1.41 9.11 -4.26
N ILE A 69 -0.65 9.82 -5.10
CA ILE A 69 0.70 9.39 -5.51
C ILE A 69 1.66 9.35 -4.33
N SER A 70 1.63 10.35 -3.43
CA SER A 70 2.50 10.35 -2.25
C SER A 70 2.18 9.20 -1.29
N SER A 71 0.91 8.83 -1.12
CA SER A 71 0.52 7.69 -0.28
C SER A 71 0.99 6.36 -0.88
N ILE A 72 0.73 6.13 -2.18
CA ILE A 72 1.13 4.91 -2.88
C ILE A 72 2.66 4.80 -2.91
N TRP A 73 3.34 5.88 -3.28
CA TRP A 73 4.80 5.92 -3.27
C TRP A 73 5.35 5.68 -1.88
N GLY A 74 4.77 6.30 -0.84
CA GLY A 74 5.13 6.08 0.55
C GLY A 74 5.02 4.60 0.95
N ILE A 75 3.87 3.96 0.68
CA ILE A 75 3.65 2.52 0.92
C ILE A 75 4.73 1.68 0.23
N CYS A 76 4.93 1.89 -1.07
CA CYS A 76 5.86 1.14 -1.89
C CYS A 76 7.32 1.35 -1.48
N HIS A 77 7.74 2.59 -1.24
CA HIS A 77 9.11 2.94 -0.92
C HIS A 77 9.46 2.52 0.52
N LEU A 78 8.67 2.94 1.50
CA LEU A 78 8.93 2.65 2.91
C LEU A 78 8.74 1.17 3.22
N GLY A 79 7.72 0.53 2.64
CA GLY A 79 7.52 -0.91 2.78
C GLY A 79 8.75 -1.70 2.33
N ARG A 80 9.31 -1.39 1.15
CA ARG A 80 10.53 -2.05 0.65
C ARG A 80 11.75 -1.72 1.53
N MET A 81 11.95 -0.44 1.82
CA MET A 81 13.07 0.04 2.65
C MET A 81 13.08 -0.60 4.04
N TRP A 82 11.92 -0.82 4.67
CA TRP A 82 11.85 -1.36 6.02
C TRP A 82 11.86 -2.89 6.04
N ALA A 83 11.10 -3.52 5.14
CA ALA A 83 10.80 -4.95 5.20
C ALA A 83 11.63 -5.84 4.26
N LEU A 84 12.19 -5.29 3.17
CA LEU A 84 12.83 -6.11 2.12
C LEU A 84 14.32 -5.86 1.97
N TYR A 85 14.78 -4.62 2.15
CA TYR A 85 16.20 -4.31 2.01
C TYR A 85 17.01 -4.95 3.13
N PRO A 86 18.19 -5.56 2.86
CA PRO A 86 18.96 -6.26 3.89
C PRO A 86 19.34 -5.41 5.11
N ASP A 87 19.59 -4.12 4.91
CA ASP A 87 19.87 -3.11 5.93
C ASP A 87 18.61 -2.42 6.47
N GLY A 88 17.44 -2.75 5.91
CA GLY A 88 16.14 -2.28 6.36
C GLY A 88 15.85 -2.65 7.81
N MET A 89 15.10 -1.79 8.49
CA MET A 89 14.86 -1.90 9.94
C MET A 89 14.29 -3.26 10.37
N LEU A 90 13.39 -3.87 9.61
CA LEU A 90 12.80 -5.18 9.98
C LEU A 90 13.71 -6.36 9.60
N GLN A 91 14.40 -6.27 8.46
CA GLN A 91 15.33 -7.29 7.97
C GLN A 91 16.58 -7.38 8.84
N SER A 92 17.24 -6.25 9.10
CA SER A 92 18.46 -6.17 9.90
C SER A 92 18.25 -6.65 11.34
N ASN A 93 17.07 -6.41 11.91
CA ASN A 93 16.67 -6.88 13.23
C ASN A 93 16.07 -8.30 13.23
N LYS A 94 16.00 -8.97 12.08
CA LYS A 94 15.47 -10.34 11.91
C LYS A 94 14.06 -10.52 12.47
N LEU A 95 13.22 -9.50 12.29
CA LEU A 95 11.87 -9.46 12.84
C LEU A 95 10.84 -10.21 11.98
N LEU A 96 11.14 -10.44 10.71
CA LEU A 96 10.24 -11.09 9.75
C LEU A 96 10.69 -12.52 9.44
N THR A 97 9.73 -13.42 9.25
CA THR A 97 10.00 -14.73 8.64
C THR A 97 10.16 -14.62 7.12
N LYS A 98 10.67 -15.67 6.47
CA LYS A 98 10.80 -15.70 5.00
C LYS A 98 9.44 -15.60 4.31
N GLU A 99 8.42 -16.21 4.89
CA GLU A 99 7.05 -16.19 4.41
C GLU A 99 6.46 -14.78 4.50
N GLN A 100 6.70 -14.08 5.61
CA GLN A 100 6.27 -12.69 5.81
C GLN A 100 6.98 -11.74 4.84
N ILE A 101 8.27 -11.94 4.59
CA ILE A 101 9.03 -11.17 3.60
C ILE A 101 8.41 -11.35 2.21
N LEU A 102 8.16 -12.59 1.79
CA LEU A 102 7.55 -12.88 0.50
C LEU A 102 6.12 -12.32 0.40
N GLN A 103 5.34 -12.39 1.48
CA GLN A 103 3.99 -11.85 1.52
C GLN A 103 3.98 -10.32 1.35
N ILE A 104 4.86 -9.60 2.06
CA ILE A 104 5.01 -8.15 1.92
C ILE A 104 5.49 -7.79 0.51
N ASP A 105 6.48 -8.50 -0.03
CA ASP A 105 6.98 -8.27 -1.39
C ASP A 105 5.87 -8.42 -2.43
N ASN A 106 5.10 -9.51 -2.34
CA ASN A 106 3.94 -9.74 -3.20
C ASN A 106 2.91 -8.60 -3.11
N TRP A 107 2.55 -8.16 -1.90
CA TRP A 107 1.62 -7.03 -1.71
C TRP A 107 2.13 -5.74 -2.34
N LEU A 108 3.41 -5.42 -2.13
CA LEU A 108 4.04 -4.21 -2.65
C LEU A 108 4.20 -4.25 -4.18
N CYS A 109 4.42 -5.43 -4.76
CA CYS A 109 4.42 -5.63 -6.20
C CYS A 109 3.03 -5.42 -6.79
N ASP A 110 1.98 -6.02 -6.22
CA ASP A 110 0.62 -5.83 -6.72
C ASP A 110 0.22 -4.34 -6.69
N ILE A 111 0.49 -3.66 -5.57
CA ILE A 111 0.19 -2.22 -5.42
C ILE A 111 0.93 -1.39 -6.47
N SER A 112 2.22 -1.64 -6.68
CA SER A 112 3.00 -0.90 -7.69
C SER A 112 2.56 -1.22 -9.11
N ASP A 113 2.27 -2.48 -9.41
CA ASP A 113 1.93 -2.93 -10.76
C ASP A 113 0.55 -2.44 -11.18
N ILE A 114 -0.45 -2.52 -10.28
CA ILE A 114 -1.78 -1.94 -10.48
C ILE A 114 -1.64 -0.44 -10.74
N THR A 115 -0.88 0.26 -9.90
CA THR A 115 -0.71 1.72 -10.04
C THR A 115 -0.04 2.06 -11.36
N ASN A 116 1.05 1.38 -11.72
CA ASN A 116 1.75 1.61 -12.99
C ASN A 116 0.81 1.39 -14.17
N SER A 117 0.07 0.27 -14.18
CA SER A 117 -0.87 -0.06 -15.25
C SER A 117 -1.96 1.01 -15.42
N LEU A 118 -2.53 1.49 -14.30
CA LEU A 118 -3.55 2.54 -14.34
C LEU A 118 -3.00 3.88 -14.85
N LEU A 119 -1.76 4.23 -14.49
CA LEU A 119 -1.07 5.42 -14.99
C LEU A 119 -0.77 5.32 -16.51
N ASP A 120 -0.53 4.10 -17.01
CA ASP A 120 -0.34 3.80 -18.43
C ASP A 120 -1.67 3.60 -19.20
N ASP A 121 -2.80 4.00 -18.59
CA ASP A 121 -4.16 3.91 -19.12
C ASP A 121 -4.65 2.49 -19.47
N VAL A 122 -4.03 1.44 -18.90
CA VAL A 122 -4.51 0.05 -19.02
C VAL A 122 -5.93 -0.08 -18.44
N ASP A 123 -6.74 -0.98 -19.00
CA ASP A 123 -8.10 -1.23 -18.51
C ASP A 123 -8.11 -1.62 -17.02
N THR A 124 -9.16 -1.24 -16.29
CA THR A 124 -9.23 -1.48 -14.84
C THR A 124 -9.26 -2.98 -14.52
N ASP A 125 -9.96 -3.81 -15.29
CA ASP A 125 -10.01 -5.25 -15.00
C ASP A 125 -8.67 -5.93 -15.29
N GLU A 126 -7.96 -5.46 -16.33
CA GLU A 126 -6.61 -5.93 -16.67
C GLU A 126 -5.57 -5.49 -15.62
N ALA A 127 -5.61 -4.23 -15.18
CA ALA A 127 -4.69 -3.71 -14.17
C ALA A 127 -4.76 -4.51 -12.85
N PHE A 128 -5.93 -5.01 -12.48
CA PHE A 128 -6.15 -5.80 -11.25
C PHE A 128 -6.07 -7.31 -11.47
N TRP A 129 -5.76 -7.79 -12.68
CA TRP A 129 -5.78 -9.22 -13.02
C TRP A 129 -4.95 -10.06 -12.04
N ASN A 130 -3.69 -9.69 -11.81
CA ASN A 130 -2.78 -10.44 -10.93
C ASN A 130 -3.31 -10.58 -9.50
N TYR A 131 -3.94 -9.52 -8.96
CA TYR A 131 -4.59 -9.54 -7.66
C TYR A 131 -5.79 -10.49 -7.64
N ASN A 132 -6.62 -10.48 -8.69
CA ASN A 132 -7.84 -11.27 -8.77
C ASN A 132 -7.60 -12.79 -8.98
N GLN A 133 -6.39 -13.20 -9.41
CA GLN A 133 -6.04 -14.62 -9.62
C GLN A 133 -5.54 -15.33 -8.34
N ARG A 134 -5.41 -14.62 -7.23
CA ARG A 134 -4.95 -15.16 -5.93
C ARG A 134 -6.12 -15.48 -5.02
#